data_AF-A0A950D1F8-F1
#
_entry.id   AF-A0A950D1F8-F1
#
_cell.length_a   1.000
_cell.length_b   1.000
_cell.length_c   1.000
_cell.angle_alpha   90.00
_cell.angle_beta   90.00
_cell.angle_gamma   90.00
#
_symmetry.space_group_name_H-M   'P 1'
#
loop_
_entity.id
_entity.type
_entity.pdbx_description
1 polymer ?
#
loop_
_entity_poly.entity_id
_entity_poly.type
_entity_poly.pdbx_seq_one_letter_code
_entity_poly.pdbx_strand_id
1 'polypeptide(L)'
;MQCVDCHNRPAHSFDLPESAMDKALALGQIPVTLPYVKKKSVELLKANYHSSQEAADKLPGAMVAFYQQNYPDVSKQRARDITQAANAVLAIYNRNVFPDLKVTWGTYPNNLGHQNSPGCFRCHDASHETANGKTITQDCNACHEPLAMDEASPEILKTLGIAEQISKLQKP
;
A
#
# COMPACT_ATOMS: atom_id res chain seq x y z
N MET A 1 5.01 0.71 25.25
CA MET A 1 5.13 2.06 24.64
C MET A 1 4.63 1.96 23.23
N GLN A 2 3.50 2.60 22.95
CA GLN A 2 2.92 2.76 21.63
C GLN A 2 3.41 4.07 21.00
N CYS A 3 3.26 4.20 19.68
CA CYS A 3 3.72 5.35 18.93
C CYS A 3 3.09 6.69 19.40
N VAL A 4 1.89 6.66 19.98
CA VAL A 4 1.23 7.86 20.55
C VAL A 4 1.79 8.28 21.91
N ASP A 5 2.50 7.39 22.61
CA ASP A 5 3.12 7.70 23.90
C ASP A 5 4.33 8.64 23.71
N CYS A 6 4.81 8.85 22.47
CA CYS A 6 6.06 9.56 22.17
C CYS A 6 6.00 10.58 21.01
N HIS A 7 4.84 10.83 20.36
CA HIS A 7 4.79 11.72 19.18
C HIS A 7 3.83 12.93 19.31
N ASN A 8 4.41 14.13 19.06
CA ASN A 8 3.71 15.43 18.85
C ASN A 8 3.94 15.98 17.40
N ARG A 9 4.41 15.14 16.46
CA ARG A 9 4.83 15.46 15.06
C ARG A 9 3.87 14.83 14.03
N PRO A 10 3.93 15.14 12.71
CA PRO A 10 2.97 14.68 11.71
C PRO A 10 2.75 13.17 11.77
N ALA A 11 1.48 12.78 11.71
CA ALA A 11 1.04 11.40 11.87
C ALA A 11 1.73 10.46 10.86
N HIS A 12 1.98 9.22 11.29
CA HIS A 12 2.31 8.14 10.37
C HIS A 12 1.17 7.98 9.36
N SER A 13 1.50 7.80 8.07
CA SER A 13 0.49 7.47 7.07
C SER A 13 -0.07 6.07 7.34
N PHE A 14 -1.39 5.98 7.44
CA PHE A 14 -2.12 4.72 7.40
C PHE A 14 -2.46 4.42 5.94
N ASP A 15 -1.75 3.45 5.39
CA ASP A 15 -1.87 3.05 4.00
C ASP A 15 -2.97 1.98 3.87
N LEU A 16 -3.55 1.83 2.67
CA LEU A 16 -4.41 0.68 2.37
C LEU A 16 -3.56 -0.58 2.08
N PRO A 17 -4.11 -1.80 2.25
CA PRO A 17 -3.36 -3.05 2.06
C PRO A 17 -2.65 -3.10 0.71
N GLU A 18 -3.33 -2.71 -0.37
CA GLU A 18 -2.83 -2.75 -1.73
C GLU A 18 -1.68 -1.76 -1.92
N SER A 19 -1.86 -0.50 -1.53
CA SER A 19 -0.83 0.54 -1.66
C SER A 19 0.40 0.24 -0.81
N ALA A 20 0.19 -0.29 0.41
CA ALA A 20 1.29 -0.71 1.28
C ALA A 20 2.08 -1.88 0.68
N MET A 21 1.38 -2.85 0.11
CA MET A 21 1.98 -3.99 -0.57
C MET A 21 2.76 -3.54 -1.82
N ASP A 22 2.19 -2.65 -2.63
CA ASP A 22 2.84 -2.12 -3.83
C ASP A 22 4.12 -1.36 -3.48
N LYS A 23 4.08 -0.56 -2.41
CA LYS A 23 5.28 0.11 -1.90
C LYS A 23 6.35 -0.89 -1.46
N ALA A 24 5.99 -1.92 -0.72
CA ALA A 24 6.95 -2.92 -0.25
C ALA A 24 7.59 -3.73 -1.41
N LEU A 25 6.81 -4.04 -2.45
CA LEU A 25 7.31 -4.67 -3.68
C LEU A 25 8.24 -3.74 -4.45
N ALA A 26 7.85 -2.49 -4.64
CA ALA A 26 8.65 -1.49 -5.36
C ALA A 26 9.99 -1.19 -4.66
N LEU A 27 10.01 -1.22 -3.32
CA LEU A 27 11.21 -1.05 -2.51
C LEU A 27 12.08 -2.32 -2.42
N GLY A 28 11.69 -3.43 -3.05
CA GLY A 28 12.42 -4.70 -3.00
C GLY A 28 12.41 -5.38 -1.62
N GLN A 29 11.54 -4.95 -0.71
CA GLN A 29 11.40 -5.56 0.62
C GLN A 29 10.79 -6.95 0.53
N ILE A 30 9.97 -7.18 -0.51
CA ILE A 30 9.34 -8.45 -0.82
C ILE A 30 9.82 -8.87 -2.22
N PRO A 31 10.40 -10.07 -2.38
CA PRO A 31 10.83 -10.56 -3.69
C PRO A 31 9.65 -10.67 -4.67
N VAL A 32 9.63 -9.80 -5.68
CA VAL A 32 8.55 -9.70 -6.68
C VAL A 32 8.41 -10.95 -7.55
N THR A 33 9.45 -11.79 -7.61
CA THR A 33 9.47 -13.02 -8.41
C THR A 33 8.77 -14.20 -7.73
N LEU A 34 8.31 -14.05 -6.48
CA LEU A 34 7.56 -15.12 -5.80
C LEU A 34 6.15 -15.25 -6.40
N PRO A 35 5.72 -16.46 -6.80
CA PRO A 35 4.40 -16.66 -7.42
C PRO A 35 3.25 -16.16 -6.54
N TYR A 36 2.43 -15.27 -7.07
CA TYR A 36 1.24 -14.72 -6.41
C TYR A 36 1.49 -14.01 -5.08
N VAL A 37 2.72 -13.57 -4.79
CA VAL A 37 3.06 -12.95 -3.50
C VAL A 37 2.18 -11.74 -3.19
N LYS A 38 1.93 -10.84 -4.15
CA LYS A 38 1.04 -9.69 -3.95
C LYS A 38 -0.37 -10.12 -3.55
N LYS A 39 -0.96 -11.05 -4.31
CA LYS A 39 -2.32 -11.54 -4.08
C LYS A 39 -2.43 -12.15 -2.69
N LYS A 40 -1.52 -13.07 -2.33
CA LYS A 40 -1.57 -13.76 -1.05
C LYS A 40 -1.31 -12.81 0.11
N SER A 41 -0.36 -11.88 -0.02
CA SER A 41 -0.10 -10.87 1.00
C SER A 41 -1.32 -9.99 1.27
N VAL A 42 -2.00 -9.50 0.23
CA VAL A 42 -3.20 -8.67 0.40
C VAL A 42 -4.34 -9.46 1.08
N GLU A 43 -4.53 -10.73 0.72
CA GLU A 43 -5.48 -11.62 1.38
C GLU A 43 -5.17 -11.75 2.88
N LEU A 44 -3.91 -11.99 3.23
CA LEU A 44 -3.47 -12.12 4.62
C LEU A 44 -3.60 -10.81 5.39
N LEU A 45 -3.27 -9.66 4.79
CA LEU A 45 -3.41 -8.35 5.41
C LEU A 45 -4.88 -8.01 5.74
N LYS A 46 -5.82 -8.51 4.93
CA LYS A 46 -7.27 -8.29 5.10
C LYS A 46 -7.94 -9.32 6.01
N ALA A 47 -7.21 -10.34 6.47
CA ALA A 47 -7.75 -11.30 7.41
C ALA A 47 -8.12 -10.63 8.74
N ASN A 48 -9.13 -11.16 9.42
CA ASN A 48 -9.57 -10.63 10.71
C ASN A 48 -8.67 -11.18 11.82
N TYR A 49 -7.85 -10.32 12.42
CA TYR A 49 -7.08 -10.62 13.62
C TYR A 49 -7.57 -9.73 14.77
N HIS A 50 -7.82 -10.32 15.93
CA HIS A 50 -8.32 -9.63 17.11
C HIS A 50 -7.22 -8.92 17.90
N SER A 51 -5.95 -9.23 17.63
CA SER A 51 -4.79 -8.57 18.24
C SER A 51 -3.59 -8.58 17.30
N SER A 52 -2.63 -7.68 17.55
CA SER A 52 -1.33 -7.71 16.83
C SER A 52 -0.55 -9.00 17.11
N GLN A 53 -0.71 -9.60 18.30
CA GLN A 53 -0.11 -10.89 18.62
C GLN A 53 -0.70 -12.03 17.77
N GLU A 54 -2.02 -12.06 17.61
CA GLU A 54 -2.68 -13.06 16.76
C GLU A 54 -2.22 -12.95 15.30
N ALA A 55 -2.07 -11.73 14.78
CA ALA A 55 -1.51 -11.50 13.46
C ALA A 55 -0.05 -12.01 13.37
N ALA A 56 0.77 -11.75 14.39
CA ALA A 56 2.16 -12.24 14.45
C ALA A 56 2.25 -13.77 14.48
N ASP A 57 1.32 -14.45 15.15
CA ASP A 57 1.31 -15.90 15.26
C ASP A 57 0.80 -16.58 13.99
N LYS A 58 -0.24 -16.01 13.34
CA LYS A 58 -0.94 -16.65 12.22
C LYS A 58 -0.42 -16.23 10.85
N LEU A 59 -0.09 -14.96 10.65
CA LEU A 59 0.21 -14.41 9.32
C LEU A 59 1.45 -15.05 8.68
N PRO A 60 2.61 -15.14 9.38
CA PRO A 60 3.80 -15.73 8.78
C PRO A 60 3.61 -17.21 8.44
N GLY A 61 2.98 -17.95 9.35
CA GLY A 61 2.65 -19.37 9.16
C GLY A 61 1.73 -19.59 7.96
N ALA A 62 0.71 -18.75 7.78
CA ALA A 62 -0.20 -18.83 6.64
C ALA A 62 0.48 -18.53 5.30
N MET A 63 1.46 -17.64 5.27
CA MET A 63 2.28 -17.39 4.08
C MET A 63 3.13 -18.61 3.73
N VAL A 64 3.83 -19.19 4.71
CA VAL A 64 4.66 -20.39 4.51
C VAL A 64 3.81 -21.57 4.06
N ALA A 65 2.68 -21.81 4.73
CA ALA A 65 1.75 -22.89 4.39
C ALA A 65 1.22 -22.77 2.96
N PHE A 66 0.91 -21.55 2.50
CA PHE A 66 0.48 -21.33 1.12
C PHE A 66 1.51 -21.81 0.11
N TYR A 67 2.80 -21.49 0.28
CA TYR A 67 3.84 -21.95 -0.63
C TYR A 67 4.13 -23.44 -0.49
N GLN A 68 4.09 -23.99 0.72
CA GLN A 68 4.27 -25.44 0.92
C GLN A 68 3.18 -26.26 0.20
N GLN A 69 1.94 -25.78 0.23
CA GLN A 69 0.81 -26.49 -0.37
C GLN A 69 0.73 -26.30 -1.89
N ASN A 70 0.96 -25.09 -2.40
CA ASN A 70 0.70 -24.75 -3.80
C ASN A 70 1.96 -24.72 -4.67
N TYR A 71 3.14 -24.54 -4.06
CA TYR A 71 4.42 -24.37 -4.75
C TYR A 71 5.56 -25.09 -4.00
N PRO A 72 5.49 -26.43 -3.80
CA PRO A 72 6.43 -27.16 -2.94
C PRO A 72 7.90 -27.01 -3.36
N ASP A 73 8.18 -26.92 -4.66
CA ASP A 73 9.54 -26.72 -5.16
C ASP A 73 10.06 -25.32 -4.84
N VAL A 74 9.23 -24.29 -5.01
CA VAL A 74 9.55 -22.91 -4.59
C VAL A 74 9.75 -22.86 -3.08
N SER A 75 8.91 -23.55 -2.31
CA SER A 75 9.03 -23.61 -0.85
C SER A 75 10.38 -24.17 -0.41
N LYS A 76 10.87 -25.23 -1.07
CA LYS A 76 12.19 -25.83 -0.78
C LYS A 76 13.35 -24.93 -1.21
N GLN A 77 13.27 -24.34 -2.40
CA GLN A 77 14.38 -23.58 -3.00
C GLN A 77 14.49 -22.14 -2.49
N ARG A 78 13.35 -21.53 -2.15
CA ARG A 78 13.22 -20.10 -1.83
C ARG A 78 12.65 -19.87 -0.43
N ALA A 79 12.93 -20.78 0.51
CA ALA A 79 12.43 -20.69 1.88
C ALA A 79 12.75 -19.33 2.56
N ARG A 80 13.98 -18.82 2.37
CA ARG A 80 14.41 -17.53 2.92
C ARG A 80 13.57 -16.37 2.40
N ASP A 81 13.29 -16.35 1.10
CA ASP A 81 12.50 -15.32 0.44
C ASP A 81 11.05 -15.35 0.91
N ILE A 82 10.50 -16.55 1.13
CA ILE A 82 9.15 -16.71 1.69
C ILE A 82 9.09 -16.18 3.12
N THR A 83 10.09 -16.49 3.95
CA THR A 83 10.20 -15.95 5.31
C THR A 83 10.38 -14.43 5.30
N GLN A 84 11.19 -13.89 4.40
CA GLN A 84 11.35 -12.44 4.21
C GLN A 84 10.01 -11.80 3.84
N ALA A 85 9.29 -12.36 2.87
CA ALA A 85 7.97 -11.88 2.46
C ALA A 85 6.98 -11.91 3.63
N ALA A 86 6.92 -13.02 4.37
CA ALA A 86 6.07 -13.17 5.54
C ALA A 86 6.34 -12.09 6.61
N ASN A 87 7.62 -11.84 6.93
CA ASN A 87 8.01 -10.82 7.90
C ASN A 87 7.69 -9.40 7.42
N ALA A 88 7.92 -9.10 6.13
CA ALA A 88 7.58 -7.81 5.57
C ALA A 88 6.06 -7.56 5.59
N VAL A 89 5.25 -8.57 5.28
CA VAL A 89 3.79 -8.47 5.34
C VAL A 89 3.30 -8.26 6.78
N LEU A 90 3.89 -8.97 7.76
CA LEU A 90 3.59 -8.72 9.18
C LEU A 90 3.98 -7.30 9.60
N ALA A 91 5.12 -6.79 9.13
CA ALA A 91 5.54 -5.41 9.40
C ALA A 91 4.56 -4.39 8.78
N ILE A 92 4.04 -4.65 7.58
CA ILE A 92 2.98 -3.85 6.97
C ILE A 92 1.72 -3.84 7.84
N TYR A 93 1.28 -5.01 8.32
CA TYR A 93 0.13 -5.11 9.22
C TYR A 93 0.34 -4.27 10.49
N ASN A 94 1.46 -4.48 11.19
CA ASN A 94 1.77 -3.80 12.45
C ASN A 94 1.96 -2.29 12.32
N ARG A 95 2.26 -1.78 11.12
CA ARG A 95 2.36 -0.34 10.85
C ARG A 95 0.99 0.32 10.65
N ASN A 96 -0.05 -0.44 10.29
CA ASN A 96 -1.32 0.10 9.85
C ASN A 96 -2.53 -0.32 10.71
N VAL A 97 -2.45 -1.46 11.40
CA VAL A 97 -3.57 -2.02 12.16
C VAL A 97 -3.23 -2.09 13.64
N PHE A 98 -4.06 -1.43 14.45
CA PHE A 98 -3.95 -1.37 15.91
C PHE A 98 -5.32 -1.76 16.50
N PRO A 99 -5.57 -3.06 16.72
CA PRO A 99 -6.88 -3.55 17.16
C PRO A 99 -7.37 -2.92 18.48
N ASP A 100 -6.47 -2.74 19.44
CA ASP A 100 -6.76 -2.13 20.75
C ASP A 100 -7.26 -0.68 20.63
N LEU A 101 -6.82 0.02 19.58
CA LEU A 101 -7.21 1.40 19.28
C LEU A 101 -8.35 1.47 18.27
N LYS A 102 -8.90 0.34 17.83
CA LYS A 102 -9.90 0.22 16.74
C LYS A 102 -9.43 0.88 15.44
N VAL A 103 -8.12 0.88 15.19
CA VAL A 103 -7.53 1.37 13.94
C VAL A 103 -7.31 0.19 13.02
N THR A 104 -7.89 0.24 11.84
CA THR A 104 -7.74 -0.75 10.77
C THR A 104 -7.63 -0.04 9.42
N TRP A 105 -7.55 -0.84 8.35
CA TRP A 105 -7.50 -0.34 6.98
C TRP A 105 -8.62 0.66 6.69
N GLY A 106 -8.24 1.86 6.26
CA GLY A 106 -9.20 2.92 5.91
C GLY A 106 -9.77 3.70 7.09
N THR A 107 -9.39 3.42 8.34
CA THR A 107 -9.81 4.24 9.50
C THR A 107 -9.43 5.72 9.32
N TYR A 108 -8.25 5.99 8.77
CA TYR A 108 -7.76 7.33 8.47
C TYR A 108 -7.54 7.50 6.97
N PRO A 109 -8.54 7.98 6.21
CA PRO A 109 -8.42 8.12 4.77
C PRO A 109 -7.38 9.18 4.40
N ASN A 110 -6.54 8.87 3.41
CA ASN A 110 -5.66 9.83 2.78
C ASN A 110 -6.40 10.52 1.62
N ASN A 111 -6.54 11.84 1.68
CA ASN A 111 -7.28 12.63 0.68
C ASN A 111 -6.39 13.26 -0.41
N LEU A 112 -5.12 12.83 -0.53
CA LEU A 112 -4.20 13.30 -1.57
C LEU A 112 -4.67 12.90 -2.99
N GLY A 113 -5.51 11.88 -3.11
CA GLY A 113 -6.15 11.48 -4.36
C GLY A 113 -7.61 11.10 -4.15
N HIS A 114 -8.31 10.82 -5.25
CA HIS A 114 -9.76 10.55 -5.25
C HIS A 114 -10.13 9.08 -5.58
N GLN A 115 -9.16 8.16 -5.56
CA GLN A 115 -9.39 6.75 -5.89
C GLN A 115 -10.04 5.97 -4.73
N ASN A 116 -9.60 6.26 -3.50
CA ASN A 116 -10.00 5.52 -2.30
C ASN A 116 -10.76 6.37 -1.29
N SER A 117 -10.86 7.67 -1.53
CA SER A 117 -11.68 8.63 -0.80
C SER A 117 -12.16 9.71 -1.78
N PRO A 118 -13.06 10.62 -1.39
CA PRO A 118 -13.45 11.71 -2.28
C PRO A 118 -12.31 12.72 -2.55
N GLY A 119 -11.19 12.66 -1.80
CA GLY A 119 -10.00 13.47 -2.06
C GLY A 119 -10.28 14.98 -2.04
N CYS A 120 -9.74 15.69 -3.04
CA CYS A 120 -9.99 17.12 -3.26
C CYS A 120 -11.47 17.44 -3.50
N PHE A 121 -12.23 16.52 -4.13
CA PHE A 121 -13.66 16.71 -4.39
C PHE A 121 -14.51 16.82 -3.13
N ARG A 122 -13.98 16.56 -1.93
CA ARG A 122 -14.67 16.87 -0.66
C ARG A 122 -15.08 18.34 -0.54
N CYS A 123 -14.32 19.24 -1.15
CA CYS A 123 -14.60 20.68 -1.16
C CYS A 123 -14.70 21.23 -2.58
N HIS A 124 -14.06 20.57 -3.54
CA HIS A 124 -14.04 20.97 -4.94
C HIS A 124 -15.15 20.23 -5.72
N ASP A 125 -16.38 20.15 -5.21
CA ASP A 125 -17.54 19.48 -5.84
C ASP A 125 -18.58 20.44 -6.40
N ALA A 126 -18.29 21.74 -6.40
CA ALA A 126 -19.21 22.83 -6.70
C ALA A 126 -20.37 23.01 -5.68
N SER A 127 -20.49 22.16 -4.66
CA SER A 127 -21.52 22.31 -3.61
C SER A 127 -21.20 23.46 -2.64
N HIS A 128 -19.93 23.86 -2.55
CA HIS A 128 -19.48 24.98 -1.73
C HIS A 128 -19.61 26.29 -2.51
N GLU A 129 -20.84 26.79 -2.60
CA GLU A 129 -21.21 27.96 -3.40
C GLU A 129 -21.53 29.18 -2.51
N THR A 130 -21.00 30.34 -2.88
CA THR A 130 -21.38 31.63 -2.29
C THR A 130 -22.74 32.11 -2.80
N ALA A 131 -23.38 33.06 -2.11
CA ALA A 131 -24.66 33.64 -2.56
C ALA A 131 -24.62 34.27 -3.97
N ASN A 132 -23.43 34.61 -4.47
CA ASN A 132 -23.22 35.18 -5.80
C ASN A 132 -22.77 34.15 -6.86
N GLY A 133 -22.86 32.84 -6.58
CA GLY A 133 -22.57 31.79 -7.56
C GLY A 133 -21.11 31.35 -7.68
N LYS A 134 -20.20 31.87 -6.85
CA LYS A 134 -18.78 31.43 -6.87
C LYS A 134 -18.61 30.12 -6.11
N THR A 135 -17.86 29.21 -6.70
CA THR A 135 -17.49 27.90 -6.11
C THR A 135 -15.98 27.76 -5.97
N ILE A 136 -15.55 26.73 -5.23
CA ILE A 136 -14.14 26.33 -5.18
C ILE A 136 -13.78 25.67 -6.52
N THR A 137 -12.70 26.15 -7.17
CA THR A 137 -12.28 25.71 -8.51
C THR A 137 -12.04 24.20 -8.55
N GLN A 138 -12.53 23.51 -9.58
CA GLN A 138 -12.19 22.09 -9.82
C GLN A 138 -10.90 21.91 -10.64
N ASP A 139 -10.20 22.99 -10.94
CA ASP A 139 -8.94 22.94 -11.65
C ASP A 139 -7.82 22.38 -10.75
N CYS A 140 -7.47 21.12 -10.99
CA CYS A 140 -6.38 20.41 -10.30
C CYS A 140 -5.04 21.14 -10.47
N ASN A 141 -4.85 21.86 -11.58
CA ASN A 141 -3.61 22.57 -11.90
C ASN A 141 -3.43 23.83 -11.06
N ALA A 142 -4.44 24.24 -10.30
CA ALA A 142 -4.30 25.31 -9.33
C ALA A 142 -3.29 24.95 -8.20
N CYS A 143 -3.09 23.66 -7.93
CA CYS A 143 -2.21 23.17 -6.84
C CYS A 143 -1.23 22.07 -7.25
N HIS A 144 -1.46 21.37 -8.36
CA HIS A 144 -0.61 20.27 -8.84
C HIS A 144 -0.07 20.57 -10.22
N GLU A 145 1.09 20.01 -10.54
CA GLU A 145 1.65 20.01 -11.90
C GLU A 145 1.66 18.56 -12.40
N PRO A 146 0.61 18.10 -13.10
CA PRO A 146 0.55 16.73 -13.60
C PRO A 146 1.65 16.51 -14.65
N LEU A 147 2.59 15.61 -14.36
CA LEU A 147 3.72 15.33 -15.26
C LEU A 147 3.35 14.37 -16.40
N ALA A 148 2.26 13.63 -16.26
CA ALA A 148 1.69 12.74 -17.28
C ALA A 148 0.25 12.37 -16.87
N MET A 149 -0.66 12.28 -17.85
CA MET A 149 -2.04 11.81 -17.64
C MET A 149 -2.49 10.96 -18.84
N ASP A 150 -3.02 9.77 -18.57
CA ASP A 150 -3.57 8.84 -19.58
C ASP A 150 -2.59 8.44 -20.71
N GLU A 151 -1.29 8.47 -20.43
CA GLU A 151 -0.24 8.07 -21.36
C GLU A 151 0.27 6.64 -21.05
N ALA A 152 0.38 5.80 -22.07
CA ALA A 152 0.84 4.41 -21.91
C ALA A 152 2.34 4.27 -21.62
N SER A 153 3.16 5.23 -22.04
CA SER A 153 4.62 5.22 -21.84
C SER A 153 5.15 6.65 -21.74
N PRO A 154 4.77 7.38 -20.67
CA PRO A 154 5.09 8.79 -20.56
C PRO A 154 6.58 9.00 -20.42
N GLU A 155 7.10 10.04 -21.07
CA GLU A 155 8.54 10.32 -21.17
C GLU A 155 9.18 10.58 -19.78
N ILE A 156 8.36 11.01 -18.81
CA ILE A 156 8.80 11.20 -17.42
C ILE A 156 9.35 9.90 -16.81
N LEU A 157 8.85 8.71 -17.21
CA LEU A 157 9.37 7.44 -16.70
C LEU A 157 10.77 7.12 -17.20
N LYS A 158 11.12 7.55 -18.42
CA LYS A 158 12.50 7.44 -18.94
C LYS A 158 13.39 8.47 -18.27
N THR A 159 12.90 9.70 -18.13
CA THR A 159 13.63 10.80 -17.47
C THR A 159 14.01 10.43 -16.03
N LEU A 160 13.13 9.73 -15.31
CA LEU A 160 13.37 9.25 -13.94
C LEU A 160 14.17 7.94 -13.88
N GLY A 161 14.55 7.33 -15.00
CA GLY A 161 15.27 6.05 -15.06
C GLY A 161 14.45 4.84 -14.61
N ILE A 162 13.12 4.97 -14.53
CA ILE A 162 12.20 3.93 -14.06
C ILE A 162 11.92 2.93 -15.20
N ALA A 163 11.83 3.41 -16.43
CA ALA A 163 11.57 2.58 -17.60
C ALA A 163 12.62 1.45 -17.78
N GLU A 164 13.90 1.76 -17.54
CA GLU A 164 15.00 0.80 -17.62
C GLU A 164 14.94 -0.24 -16.49
N GLN A 165 14.52 0.17 -15.29
CA GLN A 165 14.36 -0.73 -14.15
C GLN A 165 13.25 -1.76 -14.40
N ILE A 166 12.08 -1.30 -14.86
CA ILE A 166 10.96 -2.17 -15.23
C ILE A 166 11.40 -3.18 -16.29
N SER A 167 12.10 -2.71 -17.33
CA SER A 167 12.60 -3.56 -18.42
C SER A 167 13.58 -4.64 -17.94
N LYS A 168 14.40 -4.36 -16.92
CA LYS A 168 15.32 -5.36 -16.33
C LYS A 168 14.58 -6.45 -15.55
N LEU A 169 13.48 -6.10 -14.88
CA LEU A 169 12.66 -7.04 -14.10
C LEU A 169 11.80 -7.96 -14.97
N GLN A 170 11.44 -7.50 -16.17
CA GLN A 170 10.63 -8.25 -17.13
C GLN A 170 11.45 -9.20 -18.02
N LYS A 171 12.79 -9.16 -17.97
CA LYS A 171 13.62 -10.09 -18.72
C LYS A 171 13.51 -11.50 -18.10
N PRO A 172 13.23 -12.53 -18.91
CA PRO A 172 13.07 -13.91 -18.45
C PRO A 172 14.35 -14.48 -17.84
#